data_AF-A0A960FDR9-F1
#
_entry.id   AF-A0A960FDR9-F1
#
_cell.length_a   1.000
_cell.length_b   1.000
_cell.length_c   1.000
_cell.angle_alpha   90.00
_cell.angle_beta   90.00
_cell.angle_gamma   90.00
#
_symmetry.space_group_name_H-M   'P 1'
#
loop_
_entity.id
_entity.type
_entity.pdbx_description
1 polymer ?
#
loop_
_entity_poly.entity_id
_entity_poly.type
_entity_poly.pdbx_seq_one_letter_code
_entity_poly.pdbx_strand_id
1 'polypeptide(L)' 'MDLRIGVTQSPREVALELADDTDREALRAQVEAALTGAIDVLWVTDKKHRQVAVAAAKIAYVEIGTTDGERKIGFGG' A
#
# COMPACT_ATOMS: atom_id res chain seq x y z
N MET A 1 2.67 3.94 8.97
CA MET A 1 2.49 2.65 8.21
C MET A 1 2.82 2.88 6.74
N ASP A 2 3.40 1.92 6.01
CA ASP A 2 3.71 2.07 4.57
C ASP A 2 2.92 1.10 3.68
N LEU A 3 2.65 1.54 2.44
CA LEU A 3 2.01 0.75 1.39
C LEU A 3 2.83 0.87 0.11
N ARG A 4 3.23 -0.26 -0.47
CA ARG A 4 3.87 -0.33 -1.78
C ARG A 4 2.99 -1.08 -2.76
N ILE A 5 2.79 -0.47 -3.93
CA ILE A 5 2.00 -1.06 -5.02
C ILE A 5 2.89 -1.17 -6.25
N GLY A 6 3.09 -2.40 -6.72
CA GLY A 6 3.72 -2.68 -8.00
C GLY A 6 2.70 -2.56 -9.13
N VAL A 7 3.04 -1.86 -10.20
CA VAL A 7 2.19 -1.70 -11.38
C VAL A 7 2.77 -2.48 -12.55
N THR A 8 1.97 -3.39 -13.11
CA THR A 8 2.34 -4.13 -14.33
C THR A 8 2.70 -3.19 -15.47
N GLN A 9 3.68 -3.59 -16.29
CA GLN A 9 4.14 -2.82 -17.46
C GLN A 9 4.67 -1.42 -17.14
N SER A 10 4.99 -1.15 -15.86
CA SER A 10 5.67 0.04 -15.39
C SER A 10 6.86 -0.39 -14.53
N PRO A 11 8.07 0.16 -14.75
CA PRO A 11 9.20 -0.08 -13.86
C PRO A 11 9.10 0.70 -12.54
N ARG A 12 7.98 1.39 -12.29
CA ARG A 12 7.78 2.26 -11.13
C ARG A 12 6.84 1.61 -10.13
N GLU A 13 7.20 1.72 -8.86
CA GLU A 13 6.36 1.37 -7.73
C GLU A 13 5.73 2.63 -7.14
N VAL A 14 4.50 2.50 -6.67
CA VAL A 14 3.81 3.55 -5.91
C VAL A 14 4.03 3.27 -4.44
N ALA A 15 4.92 4.06 -3.81
CA ALA A 15 5.15 4.01 -2.37
C ALA A 15 4.36 5.11 -1.68
N LEU A 16 3.48 4.72 -0.75
CA LEU A 16 2.63 5.61 0.03
C LEU A 16 2.91 5.44 1.51
N GLU A 17 3.07 6.56 2.19
CA GLU A 17 3.13 6.56 3.65
C GLU A 17 1.73 6.89 4.18
N LEU A 18 1.11 5.92 4.83
CA LEU A 18 -0.24 5.99 5.36
C LEU A 18 -0.22 6.56 6.77
N ALA A 19 -1.31 7.24 7.14
CA ALA A 19 -1.49 7.74 8.50
C ALA A 19 -1.52 6.57 9.51
N ASP A 20 -1.04 6.80 10.72
CA ASP A 20 -0.87 5.73 11.73
C ASP A 20 -2.21 5.20 12.27
N ASP A 21 -3.29 5.93 12.07
CA ASP A 21 -4.67 5.54 12.38
C ASP A 21 -5.35 4.77 11.24
N THR A 22 -4.65 4.51 10.13
CA THR A 22 -5.20 3.74 9.01
C THR A 22 -5.50 2.31 9.43
N ASP A 23 -6.75 1.87 9.25
CA ASP A 23 -7.16 0.50 9.52
C ASP A 23 -6.57 -0.46 8.47
N ARG A 24 -5.68 -1.34 8.95
CA ARG A 24 -4.99 -2.34 8.12
C ARG A 24 -5.95 -3.40 7.56
N GLU A 25 -6.94 -3.82 8.34
CA GLU A 25 -7.89 -4.85 7.89
C GLU A 25 -8.81 -4.29 6.80
N ALA A 26 -9.30 -3.06 7.00
CA ALA A 26 -10.08 -2.35 6.00
C ALA A 26 -9.28 -2.13 4.70
N LEU A 27 -8.01 -1.73 4.81
CA LEU A 27 -7.14 -1.57 3.64
C LEU A 27 -6.92 -2.90 2.90
N ARG A 28 -6.67 -3.99 3.64
CA ARG A 28 -6.52 -5.31 3.05
C ARG A 28 -7.78 -5.73 2.28
N ALA A 29 -8.96 -5.51 2.85
CA ALA A 29 -10.23 -5.83 2.20
C ALA A 29 -10.44 -5.02 0.91
N GLN A 30 -10.06 -3.73 0.90
CA GLN A 30 -10.10 -2.90 -0.31
C GLN A 30 -9.13 -3.39 -1.38
N VAL A 31 -7.92 -3.77 -0.99
CA VAL A 31 -6.92 -4.35 -1.90
C VAL A 31 -7.43 -5.68 -2.48
N GLU A 32 -8.03 -6.54 -1.67
CA GLU A 32 -8.61 -7.80 -2.12
C GLU A 32 -9.77 -7.59 -3.10
N ALA A 33 -10.63 -6.60 -2.85
CA ALA A 33 -11.68 -6.20 -3.79
C ALA A 33 -11.09 -5.74 -5.13
N ALA A 34 -9.97 -5.00 -5.12
CA ALA A 34 -9.30 -4.61 -6.36
C ALA A 34 -8.73 -5.82 -7.11
N LEU A 35 -8.03 -6.70 -6.40
CA LEU A 35 -7.38 -7.87 -6.99
C LEU A 35 -8.38 -8.91 -7.52
N THR A 36 -9.55 -9.03 -6.90
CA THR A 36 -10.63 -9.91 -7.37
C THR A 36 -11.45 -9.29 -8.51
N GLY A 37 -11.20 -8.03 -8.87
CA GLY A 37 -11.95 -7.31 -9.90
C GLY A 37 -13.33 -6.82 -9.46
N ALA A 38 -13.60 -6.77 -8.15
CA ALA A 38 -14.82 -6.19 -7.61
C ALA A 38 -14.85 -4.66 -7.72
N ILE A 39 -13.68 -4.02 -7.85
CA ILE A 39 -13.53 -2.59 -8.14
C ILE A 39 -12.50 -2.38 -9.25
N ASP A 40 -12.74 -1.40 -10.12
CA ASP A 40 -11.84 -1.10 -11.25
C ASP A 40 -10.64 -0.24 -10.86
N VAL A 41 -10.76 0.54 -9.78
CA VAL A 41 -9.76 1.50 -9.32
C VAL A 41 -9.60 1.41 -7.81
N LEU A 42 -8.38 1.16 -7.36
CA LEU A 42 -7.99 1.24 -5.96
C LEU A 42 -7.59 2.68 -5.63
N TRP A 43 -8.33 3.32 -4.74
CA TRP A 43 -8.00 4.63 -4.19
C TRP A 43 -7.36 4.48 -2.83
N VAL A 44 -6.23 5.16 -2.64
CA VAL A 44 -5.52 5.20 -1.36
C VAL A 44 -5.23 6.65 -0.99
N THR A 45 -5.45 6.99 0.26
CA THR A 45 -5.11 8.32 0.81
C THR A 45 -3.86 8.21 1.66
N ASP A 46 -2.85 9.04 1.39
CA ASP A 46 -1.62 9.08 2.18
C ASP A 46 -1.74 10.02 3.39
N LYS A 47 -0.72 10.03 4.27
CA LYS A 47 -0.66 10.88 5.46
C LYS A 47 -0.69 12.39 5.17
N LYS A 48 -0.42 12.80 3.93
CA LYS A 48 -0.43 14.19 3.48
C LYS A 48 -1.78 14.56 2.84
N HIS A 49 -2.80 13.73 3.00
CA HIS A 49 -4.11 13.85 2.37
C HIS A 49 -4.06 13.85 0.83
N ARG A 50 -3.00 13.30 0.24
CA ARG A 50 -2.97 13.08 -1.21
C ARG A 50 -3.71 11.79 -1.52
N GLN A 51 -4.56 11.85 -2.53
CA GLN A 51 -5.29 10.70 -3.03
C GLN A 51 -4.58 10.15 -4.26
N VAL A 52 -4.32 8.85 -4.26
CA VAL A 52 -3.67 8.14 -5.35
C VAL A 52 -4.60 7.05 -5.86
N ALA A 53 -4.84 7.06 -7.16
CA ALA A 53 -5.63 6.06 -7.87
C ALA A 53 -4.71 5.10 -8.62
N VAL A 54 -4.97 3.81 -8.47
CA VAL A 54 -4.30 2.76 -9.23
C VAL A 54 -5.35 1.89 -9.90
N ALA A 55 -5.22 1.68 -11.21
CA ALA A 55 -6.11 0.77 -11.94
C ALA A 55 -5.92 -0.67 -11.41
N ALA A 56 -7.00 -1.29 -10.93
CA ALA A 56 -6.97 -2.60 -10.28
C ALA A 56 -6.39 -3.68 -11.20
N ALA A 57 -6.80 -3.66 -12.47
CA ALA A 57 -6.31 -4.56 -13.51
C ALA A 57 -4.80 -4.42 -13.81
N LYS A 58 -4.14 -3.38 -13.31
CA LYS A 58 -2.70 -3.15 -13.49
C LYS A 58 -1.89 -3.43 -12.24
N ILE A 59 -2.50 -3.79 -11.12
CA ILE A 59 -1.78 -4.13 -9.90
C ILE A 59 -1.03 -5.46 -10.11
N ALA A 60 0.29 -5.42 -9.98
CA ALA A 60 1.13 -6.62 -10.03
C ALA A 60 1.22 -7.28 -8.66
N TYR A 61 1.40 -6.47 -7.62
CA TYR A 61 1.47 -6.90 -6.23
C TYR A 61 1.20 -5.70 -5.31
N VAL A 62 0.87 -6.00 -4.05
CA VAL A 62 0.71 -5.00 -2.98
C VAL A 62 1.42 -5.48 -1.73
N GLU A 63 2.26 -4.63 -1.15
CA GLU A 63 2.93 -4.86 0.13
C GLU A 63 2.40 -3.85 1.15
N ILE A 64 1.84 -4.37 2.24
CA ILE A 64 1.35 -3.58 3.37
C ILE A 64 2.39 -3.71 4.48
N GLY A 65 3.18 -2.66 4.68
CA GLY A 65 4.21 -2.61 5.71
C GLY A 65 3.62 -2.51 7.11
N THR A 66 4.41 -2.92 8.10
CA THR A 66 4.07 -2.79 9.51
C THR A 66 4.74 -1.56 10.11
N THR A 67 4.04 -0.85 10.99
CA THR A 67 4.58 0.29 11.76
C THR A 67 5.83 -0.07 12.58
N ASP A 68 6.12 -1.35 12.79
CA ASP A 68 7.25 -1.88 13.59
C ASP A 68 8.58 -2.00 12.82
N GLY A 69 8.73 -1.37 11.66
CA GLY A 69 9.99 -1.37 10.89
C GLY A 69 11.12 -0.53 11.51
N GLU A 70 10.82 0.35 12.47
CA GLU A 70 11.82 1.14 13.20
C GLU A 70 12.11 0.52 14.57
N ARG A 71 13.07 -0.42 14.59
CA ARG A 71 14.17 -0.58 15.58
C ARG A 71 14.62 -2.04 15.70
N LYS A 72 15.47 -2.47 14.78
CA LYS A 72 16.62 -3.32 15.16
C LYS A 72 17.90 -2.72 14.58
N ILE A 73 18.27 -1.56 15.12
CA ILE A 73 19.67 -1.11 15.07
C ILE A 73 20.40 -1.95 16.13
N GLY A 74 20.79 -3.17 15.78
CA GLY A 74 21.62 -4.02 16.61
C GLY A 74 23.07 -3.62 16.45
N PHE A 75 23.53 -2.59 17.18
CA PHE A 75 24.95 -2.52 17.53
C PHE A 75 25.13 -3.38 18.78
N GLY A 76 25.72 -4.55 18.62
CA GLY A 76 26.03 -5.49 19.69
C GLY A 76 27.02 -6.52 19.18
N GLY A 77 28.29 -6.13 19.11
CA GLY A 77 29.42 -6.95 18.68
C GLY A 77 30.59 -6.09 18.23
#